data_AF-A0A7X9GHR8-F1
#
_entry.id   AF-A0A7X9GHR8-F1
#
_cell.length_a   1.000
_cell.length_b   1.000
_cell.length_c   1.000
_cell.angle_alpha   90.00
_cell.angle_beta   90.00
_cell.angle_gamma   90.00
#
_symmetry.space_group_name_H-M   'P 1'
#
loop_
_entity.id
_entity.type
_entity.pdbx_description
1 polymer ?
#
loop_
_entity_poly.entity_id
_entity_poly.type
_entity_poly.pdbx_seq_one_letter_code
_entity_poly.pdbx_strand_id
1 'polypeptide(L)' 'MDIIQALEAENIESRPVWKLMHLQPLFAGCRYFTHGEEESVSGRLFQQGVCLPSGTSLTEEEQERVIRCVRGLFL' A
#
# COMPACT_ATOMS: atom_id res chain seq x y z
N MET A 1 2.57 7.67 -12.69
CA MET A 1 1.31 7.95 -11.98
C MET A 1 1.26 6.99 -10.81
N ASP A 2 1.20 7.48 -9.59
CA ASP A 2 1.10 6.65 -8.38
C ASP A 2 -0.23 5.88 -8.40
N ILE A 3 -0.24 4.57 -8.08
CA ILE A 3 -1.48 3.74 -8.08
C ILE A 3 -2.56 4.38 -7.21
N ILE A 4 -2.14 4.98 -6.09
CA ILE A 4 -3.06 5.65 -5.16
C ILE A 4 -3.72 6.85 -5.84
N GLN A 5 -2.96 7.65 -6.59
CA GLN A 5 -3.48 8.81 -7.33
C GLN A 5 -4.45 8.41 -8.44
N ALA A 6 -4.18 7.29 -9.12
CA ALA A 6 -5.07 6.77 -10.15
C ALA A 6 -6.41 6.28 -9.58
N LEU A 7 -6.37 5.59 -8.44
CA LEU A 7 -7.57 5.15 -7.73
C LEU A 7 -8.36 6.35 -7.17
N GLU A 8 -7.67 7.34 -6.61
CA GLU A 8 -8.28 8.57 -6.11
C GLU A 8 -9.03 9.34 -7.21
N ALA A 9 -8.47 9.42 -8.42
CA ALA A 9 -9.12 10.06 -9.57
C ALA A 9 -10.44 9.38 -9.98
N GLU A 10 -10.59 8.08 -9.71
CA GLU A 10 -11.79 7.29 -9.96
C GLU A 10 -12.74 7.24 -8.75
N ASN A 11 -12.45 8.04 -7.71
CA ASN A 11 -13.16 8.05 -6.43
C ASN A 11 -13.16 6.67 -5.75
N ILE A 12 -12.01 5.98 -5.82
CA ILE A 12 -11.76 4.69 -5.18
C ILE A 12 -10.76 4.91 -4.05
N GLU A 13 -11.19 4.66 -2.81
CA GLU A 13 -10.29 4.78 -1.67
C GLU A 13 -9.15 3.76 -1.77
N SER A 14 -7.92 4.19 -1.48
CA SER A 14 -6.79 3.29 -1.26
C SER A 14 -5.85 3.92 -0.23
N ARG A 15 -4.97 3.09 0.35
CA ARG A 15 -4.04 3.54 1.38
C ARG A 15 -2.66 2.93 1.15
N PRO A 16 -1.57 3.63 1.49
CA PRO A 16 -0.29 2.95 1.65
C PRO A 16 -0.39 1.93 2.79
N VAL A 17 0.44 0.89 2.74
CA VAL A 17 0.57 -0.03 3.89
C VAL A 17 1.10 0.70 5.13
N TRP A 18 0.94 0.08 6.29
CA TRP A 18 1.21 0.71 7.57
C TRP A 18 2.64 1.24 7.69
N LYS A 19 2.77 2.45 8.23
CA LYS A 19 4.07 3.05 8.55
C LYS A 19 4.82 2.19 9.55
N LEU A 20 6.08 1.90 9.24
CA LEU A 20 6.92 1.04 10.05
C LEU A 20 7.18 1.64 11.42
N MET A 21 7.14 0.80 12.46
CA MET A 21 7.30 1.24 13.85
C MET A 21 8.62 1.99 14.08
N HIS A 22 9.74 1.47 13.57
CA HIS A 22 11.06 2.09 13.73
C HIS A 22 11.20 3.45 13.04
N LEU A 23 10.26 3.85 12.17
CA LEU A 23 10.19 5.17 11.54
C LEU A 23 9.30 6.15 12.31
N GLN A 24 8.64 5.70 13.39
CA GLN A 24 7.85 6.58 14.24
C GLN A 24 8.76 7.22 15.30
N PRO A 25 8.54 8.50 15.65
CA PRO A 25 9.35 9.20 16.65
C PRO A 25 9.46 8.46 17.99
N LEU A 26 8.39 7.75 18.37
CA LEU A 26 8.34 6.95 19.60
C LEU A 26 9.42 5.86 19.67
N PHE A 27 9.91 5.35 18.54
CA PHE A 27 10.86 4.24 18.46
C PHE A 27 12.25 4.64 17.98
N ALA A 28 12.58 5.93 17.94
CA ALA A 28 13.85 6.44 17.36
C ALA A 28 15.12 5.86 18.02
N GLY A 29 15.06 5.44 19.28
CA GLY A 29 16.18 4.81 20.01
C GLY A 29 16.12 3.29 20.09
N CYS A 30 15.11 2.66 19.50
CA CYS A 30 14.93 1.21 19.58
C CYS A 30 15.76 0.49 18.52
N ARG A 31 16.22 -0.73 18.86
CA ARG A 31 16.90 -1.60 17.88
C ARG A 31 15.91 -2.00 16.79
N TYR A 32 16.36 -1.93 15.55
CA TYR A 32 15.66 -2.43 14.38
C TYR A 32 16.47 -3.58 13.76
N PHE A 33 15.82 -4.71 13.50
CA PHE A 33 16.45 -5.90 12.91
C PHE A 33 15.95 -6.10 11.48
N THR A 34 16.88 -6.06 10.53
CA THR A 34 16.65 -6.32 9.11
C THR A 34 16.86 -7.80 8.78
N HIS A 35 16.42 -8.23 7.61
CA HIS A 35 16.56 -9.63 7.14
C HIS A 35 17.94 -9.89 6.51
N GLY A 36 18.67 -8.83 6.18
CA GLY A 36 20.07 -8.82 5.77
C GLY A 36 20.70 -7.44 6.00
N GLU A 37 22.00 -7.30 5.71
CA GLU A 37 22.72 -6.02 5.88
C GLU A 37 22.06 -4.88 5.07
N GLU A 38 21.55 -5.20 3.88
CA GLU A 38 20.88 -4.25 2.98
C GLU A 38 19.39 -4.59 2.77
N GLU A 39 18.86 -5.66 3.41
CA GLU A 39 17.50 -6.12 3.17
C GLU A 39 16.54 -5.81 4.33
N SER A 40 15.72 -4.78 4.13
CA SER A 40 14.54 -4.50 4.94
C SER A 40 13.28 -4.97 4.21
N VAL A 41 12.80 -6.19 4.51
CA VAL A 41 11.53 -6.69 3.93
C VAL A 41 10.37 -5.76 4.26
N SER A 42 10.28 -5.29 5.51
CA SER A 42 9.24 -4.35 5.91
C SER A 42 9.39 -2.97 5.26
N GLY A 43 10.62 -2.50 5.04
CA GLY A 43 10.95 -1.30 4.27
C GLY A 43 10.44 -1.36 2.84
N ARG A 44 10.75 -2.46 2.14
CA ARG A 44 10.30 -2.71 0.77
C ARG A 44 8.77 -2.76 0.69
N LEU A 45 8.11 -3.46 1.60
CA LEU A 45 6.65 -3.49 1.68
C LEU A 45 6.06 -2.11 1.93
N PHE A 46 6.65 -1.30 2.82
CA PHE A 46 6.18 0.07 3.08
C PHE A 46 6.30 0.98 1.85
N GLN A 47 7.38 0.86 1.08
CA GLN A 47 7.61 1.69 -0.11
C GLN A 47 6.74 1.30 -1.31
N GLN A 48 6.38 0.03 -1.45
CA GLN A 48 5.73 -0.51 -2.65
C GLN A 48 4.30 -1.01 -2.41
N GLY A 49 3.90 -1.17 -1.16
CA GLY A 49 2.64 -1.77 -0.76
C GLY A 49 1.47 -0.79 -0.81
N VAL A 50 0.38 -1.22 -1.42
CA VAL A 50 -0.90 -0.52 -1.46
C VAL A 50 -1.99 -1.43 -0.92
N CYS A 51 -2.84 -0.88 -0.05
CA CYS A 51 -4.08 -1.50 0.38
C CYS A 51 -5.22 -1.06 -0.55
N LEU A 52 -5.84 -2.04 -1.20
CA LEU A 52 -7.04 -1.86 -2.02
C LEU A 52 -8.31 -2.00 -1.16
N PRO A 53 -9.46 -1.49 -1.62
CA PRO A 53 -10.75 -1.76 -0.98
C PRO A 53 -10.99 -3.26 -0.84
N SER A 54 -11.30 -3.69 0.39
CA SER A 54 -11.53 -5.10 0.72
C SER A 54 -12.67 -5.28 1.72
N GLY A 55 -13.60 -4.32 1.79
CA GLY A 55 -14.75 -4.38 2.70
C GLY A 55 -15.71 -5.51 2.30
N THR A 56 -16.39 -6.11 3.28
CA THR A 56 -17.36 -7.18 3.01
C THR A 56 -18.61 -6.72 2.26
N SER A 57 -18.84 -5.41 2.20
CA SER A 57 -19.92 -4.79 1.43
C SER A 57 -19.58 -4.52 -0.03
N LEU A 58 -18.34 -4.82 -0.47
CA LEU A 58 -17.88 -4.50 -1.82
C LEU A 58 -18.55 -5.42 -2.85
N THR A 59 -19.35 -4.85 -3.76
CA THR A 59 -20.03 -5.64 -4.79
C THR A 59 -19.04 -6.14 -5.84
N GLU A 60 -19.45 -7.12 -6.66
CA GLU A 60 -18.62 -7.60 -7.78
C GLU A 60 -18.35 -6.48 -8.79
N GLU A 61 -19.32 -5.60 -9.05
CA GLU A 61 -19.15 -4.46 -9.95
C GLU A 61 -18.13 -3.45 -9.41
N GLU A 62 -18.15 -3.19 -8.10
CA GLU A 62 -17.18 -2.33 -7.44
C GLU A 62 -15.77 -2.94 -7.46
N GLN A 63 -15.66 -4.25 -7.22
CA GLN A 63 -14.40 -4.99 -7.37
C GLN A 63 -13.85 -4.89 -8.79
N GLU A 64 -14.70 -5.05 -9.82
CA GLU A 64 -14.29 -4.94 -11.21
C GLU A 64 -13.86 -3.52 -11.59
N ARG A 65 -14.45 -2.48 -10.98
CA ARG A 65 -13.98 -1.09 -11.14
C ARG A 65 -12.55 -0.93 -10.60
N VAL A 66 -12.27 -1.46 -9.39
CA VAL A 66 -10.92 -1.45 -8.81
C VAL A 66 -9.93 -2.20 -9.70
N ILE A 67 -10.27 -3.41 -10.13
CA ILE A 67 -9.42 -4.27 -10.97
C ILE A 67 -9.08 -3.57 -12.29
N ARG A 68 -10.07 -2.99 -12.97
CA ARG A 68 -9.85 -2.29 -14.24
C ARG A 68 -8.97 -1.06 -14.07
N CYS A 69 -9.19 -0.24 -13.04
CA CYS A 69 -8.35 0.92 -12.74
C CYS A 69 -6.88 0.50 -12.55
N VAL A 70 -6.63 -0.50 -11.69
CA VAL A 70 -5.26 -0.97 -11.40
C VAL A 70 -4.60 -1.56 -12.65
N ARG A 71 -5.28 -2.47 -13.37
CA ARG A 71 -4.72 -3.09 -14.58
C ARG A 71 -4.43 -2.10 -15.70
N GLY A 72 -5.24 -1.04 -15.82
CA GLY A 72 -5.04 0.01 -16.82
C GLY A 72 -3.72 0.78 -16.69
N LEU A 73 -3.04 0.69 -15.55
CA LEU A 73 -1.74 1.34 -15.31
C LEU A 73 -0.55 0.54 -15.83
N PHE A 74 -0.73 -0.74 -16.18
CA PHE A 74 0.34 -1.68 -16.55
C PHE A 74 0.23 -2.18 -18.00
N LEU A 75 -0.64 -1.57 -18.80
CA LEU A 75 -0.80 -1.83 -20.24
C LEU A 75 0.13 -0.95 -21.08
#